data_AF-A0A3P7SD84-F1
#
_entry.id   AF-A0A3P7SD84-F1
#
_cell.length_a   1.000
_cell.length_b   1.000
_cell.length_c   1.000
_cell.angle_alpha   90.00
_cell.angle_beta   90.00
_cell.angle_gamma   90.00
#
_symmetry.space_group_name_H-M   'P 1'
#
loop_
_entity.id
_entity.type
_entity.pdbx_description
1 polymer ?
#
loop_
_entity_poly.entity_id
_entity_poly.type
_entity_poly.pdbx_seq_one_letter_code
_entity_poly.pdbx_strand_id
1 'polypeptide(L)'
;MRIGNEKMMCKICYSEEPLDVWLTPCKCTGSIKWVHKSCLNFWMTKAPFQQQVRCSLCRFGIFYKKLNWKLKELAEWSRPNINLNYMDIVHIIFDVTCTYRLIQGVLNVVKGRSSFARQLCNFFCWNTLVFTEIRKNFYLTIISSLMQSIFEISIENV
;
A
#
# COMPACT_ATOMS: atom_id res chain seq x y z
N MET A 1 -23.61 2.19 21.41
CA MET A 1 -23.01 2.91 22.56
C MET A 1 -23.01 4.41 22.24
N ARG A 2 -23.40 5.29 23.16
CA ARG A 2 -23.38 6.76 22.95
C ARG A 2 -22.24 7.37 23.77
N ILE A 3 -21.31 8.07 23.13
CA ILE A 3 -20.34 8.93 23.81
C ILE A 3 -20.70 10.37 23.43
N GLY A 4 -21.37 11.07 24.35
CA GLY A 4 -22.03 12.35 24.05
C GLY A 4 -23.24 12.19 23.11
N ASN A 5 -23.67 13.29 22.49
CA ASN A 5 -24.75 13.29 21.49
C ASN A 5 -24.38 12.58 20.17
N GLU A 6 -23.19 11.99 20.05
CA GLU A 6 -22.73 11.29 18.86
C GLU A 6 -22.94 9.77 18.99
N LYS A 7 -23.68 9.20 18.03
CA LYS A 7 -23.82 7.74 17.92
C LYS A 7 -22.53 7.13 17.36
N MET A 8 -22.01 6.10 18.02
CA MET A 8 -20.91 5.29 17.50
C MET A 8 -21.44 4.33 16.44
N MET A 9 -20.93 4.45 15.22
CA MET A 9 -21.28 3.59 14.09
C MET A 9 -20.00 3.21 13.37
N CYS A 10 -19.83 1.93 13.07
CA CYS A 10 -18.65 1.46 12.35
C CYS A 10 -18.69 1.99 10.91
N LYS A 11 -17.65 2.72 10.48
CA LYS A 11 -17.53 3.23 9.09
C LYS A 11 -17.55 2.13 8.02
N ILE A 12 -17.24 0.89 8.37
CA ILE A 12 -17.07 -0.22 7.41
C ILE A 12 -18.36 -1.02 7.26
N CYS A 13 -18.97 -1.46 8.37
CA CYS A 13 -20.20 -2.27 8.34
C CYS A 13 -21.49 -1.49 8.63
N TYR A 14 -21.38 -0.21 9.00
CA TYR A 14 -22.50 0.67 9.36
C TYR A 14 -23.35 0.20 10.55
N SER A 15 -22.86 -0.77 11.35
CA SER A 15 -23.51 -1.23 12.58
C SER A 15 -23.12 -0.39 13.79
N GLU A 16 -24.04 -0.23 14.73
CA GLU A 16 -23.86 0.40 16.06
C GLU A 16 -23.58 -0.64 17.17
N GLU A 17 -23.65 -1.93 16.85
CA GLU A 17 -23.53 -3.01 17.82
C GLU A 17 -22.08 -3.15 18.32
N PRO A 18 -21.86 -3.21 19.64
CA PRO A 18 -20.53 -3.43 20.21
C PRO A 18 -20.15 -4.91 20.12
N LEU A 19 -20.09 -5.47 18.90
CA LEU A 19 -19.66 -6.86 18.69
C LEU A 19 -18.15 -7.04 18.90
N ASP A 20 -17.39 -5.94 18.93
CA ASP A 20 -15.93 -5.94 18.99
C ASP A 20 -15.37 -4.63 19.57
N VAL A 21 -14.07 -4.59 19.83
CA VAL A 21 -13.34 -3.40 20.30
C VAL A 21 -13.44 -2.28 19.27
N TRP A 22 -13.84 -1.10 19.73
CA TRP A 22 -13.87 0.10 18.92
C TRP A 22 -12.48 0.72 18.78
N LEU A 23 -12.09 1.03 17.55
CA LEU A 23 -10.84 1.68 17.20
C LEU A 23 -11.10 3.00 16.48
N THR A 24 -10.12 3.91 16.57
CA THR A 24 -10.11 5.20 15.88
C THR A 24 -8.91 5.29 14.93
N PRO A 25 -8.92 4.56 13.79
CA PRO A 25 -7.73 4.38 12.98
C PRO A 25 -7.13 5.66 12.41
N CYS A 26 -7.89 6.75 12.34
CA CYS A 26 -7.46 8.02 11.77
C CYS A 26 -8.04 9.21 12.56
N LYS A 27 -7.61 10.43 12.20
CA LYS A 27 -8.07 11.68 12.85
C LYS A 27 -9.38 12.25 12.30
N CYS A 28 -10.24 11.42 11.72
CA CYS A 28 -11.56 11.90 11.31
C CYS A 28 -12.40 12.29 12.55
N THR A 29 -13.38 13.16 12.38
CA THR A 29 -14.31 13.59 13.43
C THR A 29 -15.70 12.99 13.22
N GLY A 30 -16.57 13.12 14.23
CA GLY A 30 -17.93 12.58 14.20
C GLY A 30 -17.98 11.04 14.18
N SER A 31 -19.01 10.49 13.53
CA SER A 31 -19.28 9.04 13.47
C SER A 31 -18.27 8.25 12.64
N ILE A 32 -17.67 8.85 11.60
CA ILE A 32 -16.78 8.15 10.65
C ILE A 32 -15.41 7.75 11.21
N LYS A 33 -15.07 8.19 12.44
CA LYS A 33 -13.82 7.85 13.11
C LYS A 33 -13.83 6.46 13.73
N TRP A 34 -15.02 5.90 13.99
CA TRP A 34 -15.19 4.65 14.72
C TRP A 34 -15.22 3.44 13.77
N VAL A 35 -14.45 2.40 14.11
CA VAL A 35 -14.38 1.14 13.36
C VAL A 35 -14.21 -0.03 14.33
N HIS A 36 -14.90 -1.15 14.11
CA HIS A 36 -14.64 -2.38 14.84
C HIS A 36 -13.25 -2.95 14.51
N LYS A 37 -12.55 -3.52 15.50
CA LYS A 37 -11.24 -4.16 15.31
C LYS A 37 -11.26 -5.21 14.20
N SER A 38 -12.24 -6.11 14.19
CA SER A 38 -12.47 -7.14 13.16
C SER A 38 -12.73 -6.53 11.80
N CYS A 39 -13.60 -5.52 11.70
CA CYS A 39 -13.85 -4.81 10.45
C CYS A 39 -12.58 -4.16 9.91
N LEU A 40 -11.78 -3.54 10.77
CA LEU A 40 -10.51 -2.94 10.38
C LEU A 40 -9.51 -4.00 9.92
N ASN A 41 -9.32 -5.08 10.69
CA ASN A 41 -8.47 -6.21 10.30
C ASN A 41 -8.87 -6.75 8.92
N PHE A 42 -10.16 -7.03 8.72
CA PHE A 42 -10.69 -7.50 7.45
C PHE A 42 -10.42 -6.51 6.31
N TRP A 43 -10.68 -5.21 6.54
CA TRP A 43 -10.39 -4.17 5.56
C TRP A 43 -8.91 -4.11 5.19
N MET A 44 -8.00 -4.25 6.15
CA MET A 44 -6.56 -4.26 5.88
C MET A 44 -6.14 -5.43 4.98
N THR A 45 -6.84 -6.56 5.00
CA THR A 45 -6.58 -7.69 4.08
C THR A 45 -7.06 -7.48 2.64
N LYS A 46 -7.90 -6.47 2.39
CA LYS A 46 -8.53 -6.23 1.07
C LYS A 46 -8.19 -4.88 0.46
N ALA A 47 -7.92 -3.89 1.28
CA ALA A 47 -7.68 -2.53 0.84
C ALA A 47 -6.35 -2.45 0.05
N PRO A 48 -6.26 -1.58 -0.98
CA PRO A 48 -4.97 -1.24 -1.59
C PRO A 48 -4.00 -0.66 -0.56
N PHE A 49 -2.70 -0.84 -0.76
CA PHE A 49 -1.66 -0.41 0.19
C PHE A 49 -1.82 1.04 0.67
N GLN A 50 -2.11 1.97 -0.24
CA GLN A 50 -2.31 3.38 0.11
C GLN A 50 -3.45 3.61 1.11
N GLN A 51 -4.52 2.82 1.00
CA GLN A 51 -5.68 2.90 1.90
C GLN A 51 -5.47 2.13 3.20
N GLN A 52 -4.45 1.27 3.28
CA GLN A 52 -4.02 0.63 4.52
C GLN A 52 -3.18 1.59 5.38
N VAL A 53 -2.35 2.41 4.74
CA VAL A 53 -1.42 3.32 5.44
C VAL A 53 -1.99 4.71 5.68
N ARG A 54 -2.96 5.17 4.87
CA ARG A 54 -3.54 6.52 4.96
C ARG A 54 -5.05 6.48 4.77
N CYS A 55 -5.76 7.30 5.55
CA CYS A 55 -7.19 7.49 5.35
C CYS A 55 -7.45 8.30 4.07
N SER A 56 -8.37 7.83 3.23
CA SER A 56 -8.77 8.55 2.00
C SER A 56 -9.43 9.91 2.26
N LEU A 57 -10.03 10.11 3.44
CA LEU A 57 -10.75 11.33 3.79
C LEU A 57 -9.81 12.39 4.39
N CYS A 58 -9.20 12.09 5.53
CA CYS A 58 -8.39 13.06 6.27
C CYS A 58 -6.89 13.01 5.90
N ARG A 59 -6.46 12.05 5.07
CA ARG A 59 -5.06 11.81 4.65
C ARG A 59 -4.06 11.51 5.77
N PHE A 60 -4.48 11.60 7.03
CA PHE A 60 -3.67 11.17 8.17
C PHE A 60 -3.42 9.66 8.10
N GLY A 61 -2.21 9.28 8.53
CA GLY A 61 -1.79 7.89 8.57
C GLY A 61 -2.74 7.05 9.43
N ILE A 62 -3.23 5.96 8.86
CA ILE A 62 -3.86 4.90 9.65
C ILE A 62 -2.75 4.27 10.48
N PHE A 63 -2.93 4.11 11.80
CA PHE A 63 -1.89 3.74 12.80
C PHE A 63 -0.73 2.87 12.26
N TYR A 64 0.20 3.47 11.53
CA TYR A 64 1.36 2.78 10.98
C TYR A 64 2.26 2.28 12.12
N LYS A 65 2.14 2.91 13.29
CA LYS A 65 2.85 2.53 14.52
C LYS A 65 2.32 1.26 15.19
N LYS A 66 1.16 0.72 14.78
CA LYS A 66 0.54 -0.46 15.44
C LYS A 66 0.34 -1.66 14.51
N LEU A 67 0.87 -1.60 13.29
CA LEU A 67 0.79 -2.69 12.33
C LEU A 67 2.00 -3.59 12.50
N ASN A 68 1.77 -4.78 13.04
CA ASN A 68 2.81 -5.80 13.13
C ASN A 68 2.57 -6.87 12.08
N TRP A 69 3.60 -7.07 11.24
CA TRP A 69 3.64 -8.15 10.27
C TRP A 69 4.16 -9.39 10.96
N LYS A 70 3.30 -10.41 11.08
CA LYS A 70 3.70 -11.72 11.58
C LYS A 70 3.73 -12.70 10.43
N LEU A 71 4.73 -13.56 10.41
CA LEU A 71 4.83 -14.60 9.39
C LEU A 71 3.69 -15.61 9.63
N LYS A 72 2.92 -15.90 8.58
CA LYS A 72 1.90 -16.93 8.65
C LYS A 72 2.55 -18.31 8.70
N GLU A 73 1.87 -19.26 9.32
CA GLU A 73 2.25 -20.66 9.19
C GLU A 73 2.19 -21.08 7.71
N LEU A 74 3.09 -21.96 7.28
CA LEU A 74 3.20 -22.36 5.86
C LEU A 74 1.87 -22.87 5.27
N ALA A 75 1.00 -23.45 6.09
CA ALA A 75 -0.31 -23.94 5.69
C ALA A 75 -1.32 -22.82 5.36
N GLU A 76 -1.14 -21.62 5.92
CA GLU A 76 -2.00 -20.46 5.71
C GLU A 76 -1.53 -19.54 4.57
N TRP A 77 -0.42 -19.89 3.93
CA TRP A 77 0.07 -19.16 2.78
C TRP A 77 -0.95 -19.27 1.65
N SER A 78 -1.31 -18.13 1.10
CA SER A 78 -2.35 -18.03 0.07
C SER A 78 -1.75 -17.51 -1.23
N ARG A 79 -2.40 -17.74 -2.37
CA ARG A 79 -1.93 -17.09 -3.61
C ARG A 79 -2.22 -15.59 -3.53
N PRO A 80 -1.24 -14.73 -3.84
CA PRO A 80 -1.45 -13.30 -3.83
C PRO A 80 -2.51 -12.94 -4.87
N ASN A 81 -3.53 -12.16 -4.48
CA ASN A 81 -4.58 -11.72 -5.39
C ASN A 81 -4.08 -10.53 -6.23
N ILE A 82 -3.35 -10.84 -7.29
CA ILE A 82 -2.81 -9.86 -8.23
C ILE A 82 -3.52 -10.06 -9.57
N ASN A 83 -4.44 -9.17 -9.90
CA ASN A 83 -5.16 -9.20 -11.17
C ASN A 83 -4.44 -8.33 -12.20
N LEU A 84 -3.33 -8.86 -12.75
CA LEU A 84 -2.60 -8.20 -13.83
C LEU A 84 -3.33 -8.44 -15.15
N ASN A 85 -3.63 -7.37 -15.88
CA ASN A 85 -4.07 -7.47 -17.27
C ASN A 85 -2.85 -7.47 -18.23
N TYR A 86 -3.10 -7.73 -19.52
CA TYR A 86 -2.04 -7.73 -20.54
C TYR A 86 -1.28 -6.39 -20.61
N MET A 87 -1.99 -5.26 -20.51
CA MET A 87 -1.39 -3.93 -20.55
C MET A 87 -0.46 -3.69 -19.35
N ASP A 88 -0.82 -4.21 -18.18
CA ASP A 88 0.02 -4.13 -16.97
C ASP A 88 1.34 -4.88 -17.19
N ILE A 89 1.30 -6.05 -17.81
CA ILE A 89 2.51 -6.83 -18.14
C ILE A 89 3.38 -6.05 -19.12
N VAL A 90 2.81 -5.50 -20.19
CA VAL A 90 3.54 -4.67 -21.17
C VAL A 90 4.20 -3.47 -20.48
N HIS A 91 3.47 -2.80 -19.59
CA HIS A 91 4.00 -1.69 -18.81
C HIS A 91 5.12 -2.11 -17.86
N ILE A 92 4.98 -3.24 -17.16
CA ILE A 92 6.04 -3.77 -16.29
C ILE A 92 7.29 -4.08 -17.12
N ILE A 93 7.15 -4.71 -18.28
CA ILE A 93 8.28 -5.01 -19.19
C ILE A 93 8.95 -3.70 -19.65
N PHE A 94 8.15 -2.69 -20.00
CA PHE A 94 8.66 -1.37 -20.38
C PHE A 94 9.44 -0.72 -19.24
N ASP A 95 8.86 -0.67 -18.04
CA ASP A 95 9.47 -0.06 -16.84
C ASP A 95 10.78 -0.78 -16.45
N VAL A 96 10.79 -2.12 -16.50
CA VAL A 96 11.99 -2.94 -16.28
C VAL A 96 13.06 -2.66 -17.34
N THR A 97 12.68 -2.57 -18.61
CA THR A 97 13.61 -2.30 -19.73
C THR A 97 14.23 -0.90 -19.60
N CYS A 98 13.42 0.12 -19.30
CA CYS A 98 13.86 1.49 -19.07
C CYS A 98 14.81 1.56 -17.87
N THR A 99 14.48 0.88 -16.77
CA THR A 99 15.33 0.83 -15.56
C THR A 99 16.65 0.12 -15.83
N TYR A 100 16.62 -1.01 -16.54
CA TYR A 100 17.82 -1.74 -16.94
C TYR A 100 18.74 -0.88 -17.83
N ARG A 101 18.18 -0.18 -18.83
CA ARG A 101 18.95 0.75 -19.69
C ARG A 101 19.56 1.90 -18.91
N LEU A 102 18.85 2.44 -17.92
CA LEU A 102 19.37 3.47 -17.02
C LEU A 102 20.58 2.94 -16.24
N ILE A 103 20.46 1.76 -15.60
CA ILE A 103 21.53 1.14 -14.82
C ILE A 103 22.75 0.84 -15.71
N GLN A 104 22.55 0.25 -16.89
CA GLN A 104 23.63 0.01 -17.85
C GLN A 104 24.32 1.32 -18.27
N GLY A 105 23.54 2.39 -18.47
CA GLY A 105 24.07 3.71 -18.74
C GLY A 105 24.95 4.25 -17.60
N VAL A 106 24.54 4.11 -16.34
CA VAL A 106 25.36 4.46 -15.16
C VAL A 106 26.65 3.65 -15.15
N LEU A 107 26.58 2.33 -15.34
CA LEU A 107 27.76 1.45 -15.36
C LEU A 107 28.74 1.83 -16.49
N ASN A 108 28.23 2.23 -17.65
CA ASN A 108 29.07 2.67 -18.76
C ASN A 108 29.75 4.02 -18.50
N VAL A 109 29.09 4.95 -17.79
CA VAL A 109 29.71 6.20 -17.35
C VAL A 109 30.81 5.92 -16.32
N VAL A 110 30.56 5.06 -15.33
CA VAL A 110 31.58 4.67 -14.32
C VAL A 110 32.79 3.99 -14.97
N LYS A 111 32.59 3.20 -16.03
CA LYS A 111 33.66 2.58 -16.82
C LYS A 111 34.35 3.54 -17.81
N GLY A 112 33.98 4.83 -17.85
CA GLY A 112 34.53 5.82 -18.77
C GLY A 112 34.14 5.63 -20.25
N ARG A 113 33.11 4.83 -20.54
CA ARG A 113 32.70 4.45 -21.91
C ARG A 113 31.56 5.31 -22.48
N SER A 114 30.98 6.21 -21.70
CA SER A 114 29.82 6.99 -22.13
C SER A 114 29.84 8.42 -21.63
N SER A 115 29.21 9.32 -22.40
CA SER A 115 29.05 10.73 -22.04
C SER A 115 28.02 10.89 -20.93
N PHE A 116 28.38 11.66 -19.90
CA PHE A 116 27.51 12.01 -18.78
C PHE A 116 26.20 12.69 -19.23
N ALA A 117 26.26 13.54 -20.27
CA ALA A 117 25.10 14.26 -20.80
C ALA A 117 24.00 13.31 -21.33
N ARG A 118 24.40 12.23 -22.02
CA ARG A 118 23.47 11.20 -22.49
C ARG A 118 22.80 10.50 -21.31
N GLN A 119 23.55 10.24 -20.23
CA GLN A 119 23.02 9.57 -19.05
C GLN A 119 22.05 10.44 -18.27
N LEU A 120 22.27 11.76 -18.19
CA LEU A 120 21.30 12.69 -17.61
C LEU A 120 19.97 12.65 -18.38
N CYS A 121 20.01 12.69 -19.72
CA CYS A 121 18.79 12.59 -20.53
C CYS A 121 18.03 11.28 -20.28
N ASN A 122 18.74 10.14 -20.23
CA ASN A 122 18.14 8.85 -19.88
C ASN A 122 17.50 8.87 -18.48
N PHE A 123 18.15 9.48 -17.50
CA PHE A 123 17.63 9.63 -16.14
C PHE A 123 16.35 10.48 -16.11
N PHE A 124 16.33 11.63 -16.76
CA PHE A 124 15.13 12.48 -16.85
C PHE A 124 13.97 11.75 -17.53
N CYS A 125 14.24 11.01 -18.61
CA CYS A 125 13.24 10.20 -19.29
C CYS A 125 12.70 9.09 -18.38
N TRP A 126 13.57 8.34 -17.70
CA TRP A 126 13.18 7.31 -16.75
C TRP A 126 12.37 7.88 -15.58
N ASN A 127 12.77 9.03 -15.02
CA ASN A 127 12.06 9.67 -13.92
C ASN A 127 10.64 10.11 -14.34
N THR A 128 10.50 10.59 -15.57
CA THR A 128 9.20 11.07 -16.11
C THR A 128 8.26 9.91 -16.43
N LEU A 129 8.78 8.77 -16.91
CA LEU A 129 7.96 7.65 -17.39
C LEU A 129 7.73 6.58 -16.30
N VAL A 130 8.77 6.20 -15.58
CA VAL A 130 8.75 5.08 -14.61
C VAL A 130 8.53 5.57 -13.19
N PHE A 131 9.18 6.67 -12.78
CA PHE A 131 9.13 7.16 -11.39
C PHE A 131 7.92 8.05 -11.09
N THR A 132 6.79 7.80 -11.75
CA THR A 132 5.54 8.53 -11.50
C THR A 132 4.85 8.02 -10.23
N GLU A 133 4.06 8.88 -9.57
CA GLU A 133 3.28 8.48 -8.39
C GLU A 133 2.30 7.34 -8.70
N ILE A 134 1.76 7.30 -9.91
CA ILE A 134 0.85 6.22 -10.36
C ILE A 134 1.60 4.88 -10.37
N ARG A 135 2.79 4.81 -10.98
CA ARG A 135 3.60 3.60 -11.04
C ARG A 135 4.07 3.17 -9.66
N LYS A 136 4.51 4.10 -8.80
CA LYS A 136 4.87 3.79 -7.41
C LYS A 136 3.71 3.15 -6.66
N ASN A 137 2.51 3.71 -6.76
CA ASN A 137 1.32 3.16 -6.11
C ASN A 137 0.92 1.78 -6.64
N PHE A 138 1.06 1.58 -7.94
CA PHE A 138 0.84 0.27 -8.58
C PHE A 138 1.80 -0.79 -8.02
N TYR A 139 3.11 -0.52 -8.01
CA TYR A 139 4.10 -1.45 -7.47
C TYR A 139 3.95 -1.68 -5.97
N LEU A 140 3.68 -0.64 -5.18
CA LEU A 140 3.39 -0.78 -3.75
C LEU A 140 2.18 -1.67 -3.49
N THR A 141 1.16 -1.62 -4.35
CA THR A 141 -0.01 -2.50 -4.24
C THR A 141 0.36 -3.95 -4.54
N ILE A 142 1.15 -4.21 -5.60
CA ILE A 142 1.67 -5.55 -5.91
C ILE A 142 2.48 -6.09 -4.73
N ILE A 143 3.44 -5.30 -4.22
CA ILE A 143 4.28 -5.67 -3.08
C ILE A 143 3.40 -5.96 -1.86
N SER A 144 2.41 -5.12 -1.58
CA SER A 144 1.48 -5.35 -0.46
C SER A 144 0.69 -6.66 -0.61
N SER A 145 0.19 -6.97 -1.81
CA SER A 145 -0.52 -8.23 -2.07
C SER A 145 0.40 -9.45 -1.89
N LEU A 146 1.67 -9.35 -2.32
CA LEU A 146 2.69 -10.37 -2.08
C LEU A 146 2.98 -10.51 -0.58
N MET A 147 3.17 -9.40 0.13
CA MET A 147 3.41 -9.43 1.57
C MET A 147 2.23 -10.09 2.31
N GLN A 148 0.98 -9.78 1.95
CA GLN A 148 -0.19 -10.39 2.59
C GLN A 148 -0.39 -11.89 2.27
N SER A 149 0.24 -12.39 1.20
CA SER A 149 0.25 -13.83 0.93
C SER A 149 1.07 -14.64 1.93
N ILE A 150 2.11 -14.02 2.49
CA ILE A 150 3.10 -14.64 3.38
C ILE A 150 2.95 -14.18 4.84
N PHE A 151 2.53 -12.93 5.04
CA PHE A 151 2.41 -12.30 6.35
C PHE A 151 0.95 -12.00 6.67
N GLU A 152 0.62 -12.07 7.95
CA GLU A 152 -0.62 -11.52 8.50
C GLU A 152 -0.36 -10.15 9.12
N ILE A 153 -1.36 -9.28 9.02
CA ILE A 153 -1.35 -7.96 9.63
C ILE A 153 -2.08 -8.07 10.97
N SER A 154 -1.35 -7.93 12.07
CA SER A 154 -1.92 -7.89 13.41
C SER A 154 -1.94 -6.46 13.94
N ILE A 155 -3.11 -6.03 14.43
CA ILE A 155 -3.28 -4.73 15.09
C ILE A 155 -3.14 -4.95 16.60
N GLU A 156 -2.08 -4.38 17.18
CA GLU A 156 -1.91 -4.40 18.64
C GLU A 156 -2.97 -3.55 19.34
N ASN A 157 -3.57 -4.13 20.39
CA ASN A 157 -4.40 -3.41 21.33
C ASN A 157 -3.46 -2.52 22.17
N VAL A 158 -3.63 -1.21 22.12
CA VAL A 158 -3.17 -0.32 23.22
C VAL A 158 -4.38 -0.01 24.06
#